data_AF-A0A0Q5IHR9-F1
#
_entry.id   AF-A0A0Q5IHR9-F1
#
_cell.length_a   1.000
_cell.length_b   1.000
_cell.length_c   1.000
_cell.angle_alpha   90.00
_cell.angle_beta   90.00
_cell.angle_gamma   90.00
#
_symmetry.space_group_name_H-M   'P 1'
#
loop_
_entity.id
_entity.type
_entity.pdbx_description
1 polymer ?
#
loop_
_entity_poly.entity_id
_entity_poly.type
_entity_poly.pdbx_seq_one_letter_code
_entity_poly.pdbx_strand_id
1 'polypeptide(L)' 'MLQAYAIATHLSTGEVTRTLGPFKTLHAARAAVVEVVGQVLIWERQGPGQFVAEKYPLLWRVEERSNTQP' A
#
# COMPACT_ATOMS: atom_id res chain seq x y z
N MET A 1 16.32 0.76 11.26
CA MET A 1 15.82 1.90 10.44
C MET A 1 14.37 1.61 10.07
N LEU A 2 13.50 2.62 10.15
CA LEU A 2 12.11 2.51 9.67
C LEU A 2 12.11 2.51 8.15
N GLN A 3 11.39 1.56 7.54
CA GLN A 3 11.22 1.46 6.09
C GLN A 3 9.73 1.43 5.78
N ALA A 4 9.32 2.17 4.76
CA ALA A 4 7.94 2.21 4.31
C ALA A 4 7.68 1.08 3.31
N TYR A 5 6.51 0.47 3.43
CA TYR A 5 6.02 -0.57 2.52
C TYR A 5 4.61 -0.22 2.07
N ALA A 6 4.25 -0.68 0.88
CA ALA A 6 2.86 -0.65 0.40
C ALA A 6 2.39 -2.06 0.10
N ILE A 7 1.25 -2.45 0.65
CA ILE A 7 0.74 -3.82 0.61
C ILE A 7 -0.64 -3.79 -0.01
N ALA A 8 -0.84 -4.53 -1.09
CA ALA A 8 -2.14 -4.73 -1.72
C ALA A 8 -2.78 -6.01 -1.20
N THR A 9 -3.92 -5.85 -0.52
CA THR A 9 -4.76 -6.95 -0.05
C THR A 9 -6.03 -7.00 -0.88
N HIS A 10 -6.38 -8.16 -1.42
CA HIS A 10 -7.66 -8.34 -2.08
C HIS A 10 -8.79 -8.36 -1.04
N LEU A 11 -9.74 -7.43 -1.15
CA LEU A 11 -10.75 -7.19 -0.13
C LEU A 11 -11.70 -8.37 0.07
N SER A 12 -12.03 -9.12 -0.99
CA SER A 12 -12.97 -10.24 -0.87
C SER A 12 -12.35 -11.51 -0.33
N THR A 13 -11.04 -11.73 -0.52
CA THR A 13 -10.34 -12.92 -0.03
C THR A 13 -9.44 -12.67 1.18
N GLY A 14 -9.11 -11.40 1.46
CA GLY A 14 -8.12 -11.01 2.47
C GLY A 14 -6.68 -11.34 2.09
N GLU A 15 -6.43 -11.83 0.87
CA GLU A 15 -5.12 -12.29 0.43
C GLU A 15 -4.20 -11.12 0.06
N VAL A 16 -2.94 -11.16 0.51
CA VAL A 16 -1.93 -10.20 0.06
C VAL A 16 -1.49 -10.58 -1.34
N THR A 17 -1.89 -9.76 -2.31
CA THR A 17 -1.59 -9.98 -3.72
C THR A 17 -0.25 -9.34 -4.11
N ARG A 18 0.18 -8.29 -3.39
CA ARG A 18 1.41 -7.57 -3.71
C ARG A 18 1.99 -6.84 -2.51
N THR A 19 3.31 -6.77 -2.46
CA THR A 19 4.08 -5.93 -1.53
C THR A 19 5.10 -5.12 -2.31
N LEU A 20 5.15 -3.82 -2.07
CA LEU A 20 6.13 -2.88 -2.63
C LEU A 20 7.01 -2.33 -1.51
N GLY A 21 8.31 -2.25 -1.77
CA GLY A 21 9.31 -1.72 -0.85
C GLY A 21 10.55 -2.61 -0.74
N PRO A 22 11.48 -2.30 0.18
CA PRO A 22 11.41 -1.18 1.12
C PRO A 22 11.59 0.20 0.47
N PHE A 23 10.85 1.19 0.97
CA PHE A 23 11.01 2.60 0.63
C PHE A 23 11.56 3.40 1.81
N LYS A 24 12.28 4.49 1.52
CA LYS A 24 12.82 5.38 2.54
C LYS A 24 11.76 6.25 3.23
N THR A 25 10.61 6.48 2.57
CA THR A 25 9.54 7.36 3.07
C THR A 25 8.16 6.84 2.69
N LEU A 26 7.15 7.16 3.50
CA LEU A 26 5.73 6.90 3.18
C LEU A 26 5.29 7.55 1.85
N HIS A 27 5.86 8.70 1.51
CA HIS A 27 5.56 9.39 0.25
C HIS A 27 6.01 8.56 -0.96
N ALA A 28 7.24 8.01 -0.93
CA ALA A 28 7.73 7.15 -2.00
C ALA A 28 6.89 5.88 -2.16
N ALA A 29 6.46 5.27 -1.04
CA ALA A 29 5.57 4.12 -1.07
C ALA A 29 4.20 4.46 -1.69
N ARG A 30 3.61 5.61 -1.36
CA ARG A 30 2.35 6.09 -1.97
C ARG A 30 2.50 6.37 -3.47
N ALA A 31 3.60 7.00 -3.88
CA ALA A 31 3.87 7.27 -5.29
C ALA A 31 3.96 5.97 -6.11
N ALA A 32 4.67 4.95 -5.59
CA ALA A 32 4.75 3.64 -6.22
C ALA A 32 3.38 2.95 -6.36
N VAL A 33 2.48 3.11 -5.39
CA VAL A 33 1.11 2.60 -5.48
C VAL A 33 0.32 3.28 -6.61
N VAL A 34 0.47 4.60 -6.76
CA VAL A 34 -0.17 5.35 -7.86
C VAL A 34 0.35 4.88 -9.23
N GLU A 35 1.66 4.66 -9.37
CA GLU A 35 2.26 4.13 -10.59
C GLU A 35 1.73 2.72 -10.93
N VAL A 36 1.62 1.84 -9.93
CA VAL A 36 1.13 0.45 -10.12
C VAL A 36 -0.34 0.41 -10.49
N VAL A 37 -1.17 1.27 -9.91
CA VAL A 37 -2.61 1.29 -10.20
C VAL A 37 -2.87 1.99 -11.54
N GLY A 38 -1.97 2.87 -12.01
CA GLY A 38 -2.05 3.51 -13.32
C GLY A 38 -3.26 4.43 -13.49
N GLN A 39 -3.95 4.75 -12.40
CA GLN A 39 -5.11 5.63 -12.33
C GLN A 39 -5.03 6.48 -11.06
N VAL A 40 -5.67 7.66 -11.09
CA VAL A 40 -5.86 8.46 -9.88
C VAL A 40 -6.70 7.64 -8.91
N LEU A 41 -6.07 7.19 -7.83
CA LEU A 41 -6.76 6.51 -6.75
C LEU A 41 -7.74 7.47 -6.11
N ILE A 42 -9.01 7.08 -6.02
CA ILE A 42 -9.98 7.80 -5.21
C ILE A 42 -9.74 7.38 -3.76
N TRP A 43 -9.29 8.33 -2.95
CA TRP A 43 -8.91 8.11 -1.56
C TRP A 43 -10.17 7.98 -0.70
N GLU A 44 -10.91 6.88 -0.84
CA GLU A 44 -11.91 6.54 0.16
C GLU A 44 -11.18 6.21 1.47
N ARG A 45 -11.20 7.16 2.41
CA ARG A 45 -10.57 7.05 3.73
C ARG A 45 -11.29 5.98 4.56
N GLN A 46 -10.96 4.70 4.35
CA GLN A 46 -11.34 3.65 5.30
C GLN A 46 -10.49 3.70 6.59
N GLY A 47 -9.32 4.34 6.55
CA GLY A 47 -8.49 4.60 7.72
C GLY A 47 -7.17 5.32 7.38
N PRO A 48 -6.36 5.69 8.38
CA PRO A 48 -5.04 6.29 8.14
C PRO A 48 -4.14 5.34 7.33
N GLY A 49 -3.61 5.79 6.20
CA GLY A 49 -2.66 5.02 5.39
C GLY A 49 -3.26 3.89 4.54
N GLN A 50 -4.58 3.80 4.42
CA GLN A 50 -5.29 2.78 3.64
C GLN A 50 -5.99 3.40 2.43
N PHE A 51 -5.86 2.77 1.27
CA PHE A 51 -6.36 3.21 -0.03
C PHE A 51 -7.07 2.06 -0.73
N VAL A 52 -8.25 2.29 -1.27
CA VAL A 52 -8.96 1.29 -2.07
C VAL A 52 -8.82 1.65 -3.54
N ALA A 53 -8.31 0.73 -4.35
CA ALA A 53 -8.39 0.87 -5.80
C ALA A 53 -9.79 0.45 -6.26
N GLU A 54 -10.48 1.29 -7.03
CA GLU A 54 -11.81 0.98 -7.58
C GLU A 54 -11.75 -0.16 -8.60
N LYS A 55 -10.65 -0.24 -9.35
CA LYS A 55 -10.42 -1.27 -10.35
C LYS A 55 -9.74 -2.45 -9.68
N TYR A 56 -10.50 -3.54 -9.51
CA TYR A 56 -10.20 -4.70 -8.66
C TYR A 56 -10.18 -4.29 -7.18
N PRO A 57 -11.03 -4.89 -6.32
CA PRO A 57 -11.21 -4.44 -4.93
C PRO A 57 -9.96 -4.77 -4.11
N LEU A 58 -8.90 -4.00 -4.33
CA LEU A 58 -7.58 -4.12 -3.72
C LEU A 58 -7.45 -2.98 -2.74
N LEU A 59 -7.26 -3.34 -1.47
CA LEU A 59 -6.90 -2.44 -0.39
C LEU A 59 -5.38 -2.31 -0.32
N TRP A 60 -4.88 -1.16 -0.73
CA TRP A 60 -3.50 -0.76 -0.52
C TRP A 60 -3.32 -0.17 0.87
N ARG A 61 -2.51 -0.80 1.70
CA ARG A 61 -2.07 -0.28 2.99
C ARG A 61 -0.61 0.17 2.89
N VAL A 62 -0.35 1.43 3.19
CA VAL A 62 1.00 1.99 3.26
C VAL A 62 1.36 2.22 4.71
N GLU A 63 2.40 1.54 5.17
CA GLU A 63 2.83 1.52 6.58
C GLU A 63 4.34 1.53 6.71
N GLU A 64 4.84 2.13 7.80
CA GLU A 64 6.24 2.03 8.17
C GLU A 64 6.44 0.77 9.01
N ARG A 65 7.36 -0.10 8.58
CA ARG A 65 7.79 -1.27 9.35
C ARG A 65 9.22 -1.06 9.82
N SER A 66 9.47 -1.35 11.09
CA SER A 66 10.83 -1.53 11.60
C SER A 66 11.38 -2.81 10.97
N ASN A 67 12.47 -2.69 10.20
CA ASN A 67 13.23 -3.86 9.74
C ASN A 67 13.96 -4.49 10.93
N THR A 68 13.22 -5.14 11.82
CA THR A 68 13.75 -6.06 12.84
C THR A 68 13.81 -7.43 12.19
N GLN A 69 14.92 -7.67 11.50
CA GLN A 69 15.32 -9.00 11.08
C GLN A 69 15.87 -9.71 12.34
N PRO A 70 15.38 -10.91 12.71
CA PRO A 70 16.01 -11.73 13.75
C PRO A 70 17.39 -12.24 13.32
#